data_AF-A0A8H8JR63-F1
#
_entry.id   AF-A0A8H8JR63-F1
#
_cell.length_a   1.000
_cell.length_b   1.000
_cell.length_c   1.000
_cell.angle_alpha   90.00
_cell.angle_beta   90.00
_cell.angle_gamma   90.00
#
_symmetry.space_group_name_H-M   'P 1'
#
loop_
_entity.id
_entity.type
_entity.pdbx_description
1 polymer ?
#
loop_
_entity_poly.entity_id
_entity_poly.type
_entity_poly.pdbx_seq_one_letter_code
_entity_poly.pdbx_strand_id
1 'polypeptide(L)'
;MARDGEKIIMHCHGGAYVTRTAHPEDLTAGNVKGFVRFCKPAISRAISIEYRISRSAPWPASSPFPAALIDGLSGYHYLTKVLGFKPENVVLSGDSAGGNLALALTRYLRDNPETGLGMPGGLLLVSPWCDLVGTYFDKPSVGSHITSAKNHASSCDYLAGDFHARHSTVNHGLRSLLGNITTQEARKKRIHKPVLARSRSRVRCQNVHWVPTHLYCLRRRRGVGR
;
A
#
# COMPACT_ATOMS: atom_id res chain seq x y z
N MET A 1 -14.12 -2.39 -21.45
CA MET A 1 -12.69 -2.41 -21.83
C MET A 1 -12.06 -1.04 -21.57
N ALA A 2 -10.72 -0.97 -21.53
CA ALA A 2 -9.94 0.26 -21.41
C ALA A 2 -9.88 0.99 -22.76
N ARG A 3 -9.92 2.33 -22.73
CA ARG A 3 -9.65 3.17 -23.90
C ARG A 3 -8.14 3.42 -24.04
N ASP A 4 -7.66 3.73 -25.24
CA ASP A 4 -6.23 4.00 -25.43
C ASP A 4 -5.80 5.22 -24.59
N GLY A 5 -4.64 5.12 -23.95
CA GLY A 5 -4.12 6.12 -23.02
C GLY A 5 -4.94 6.32 -21.73
N GLU A 6 -6.06 5.61 -21.53
CA GLU A 6 -6.92 5.77 -20.35
C GLU A 6 -6.20 5.28 -19.09
N LYS A 7 -6.20 6.14 -18.06
CA LYS A 7 -5.66 5.81 -16.74
C LYS A 7 -6.76 5.40 -15.79
N ILE A 8 -6.42 4.48 -14.88
CA ILE A 8 -7.32 4.00 -13.84
C ILE A 8 -6.60 3.96 -12.49
N ILE A 9 -7.34 4.28 -11.43
CA ILE A 9 -6.87 4.04 -10.05
C ILE A 9 -7.43 2.72 -9.55
N MET A 10 -6.56 1.88 -9.00
CA MET A 10 -6.94 0.71 -8.21
C MET A 10 -6.63 1.01 -6.75
N HIS A 11 -7.67 1.16 -5.92
CA HIS A 11 -7.54 1.53 -4.52
C HIS A 11 -7.71 0.32 -3.60
N CYS A 12 -6.83 0.23 -2.60
CA CYS A 12 -6.92 -0.72 -1.50
C CYS A 12 -7.30 0.08 -0.25
N HIS A 13 -8.45 -0.24 0.35
CA HIS A 13 -8.91 0.46 1.55
C HIS A 13 -8.03 0.16 2.78
N GLY A 14 -7.98 1.10 3.73
CA GLY A 14 -7.39 0.90 5.05
C GLY A 14 -8.23 0.01 5.97
N GLY A 15 -7.90 0.00 7.27
CA GLY A 15 -8.59 -0.86 8.25
C GLY A 15 -7.74 -1.98 8.85
N ALA A 16 -6.42 -1.79 8.89
CA ALA A 16 -5.47 -2.71 9.56
C ALA A 16 -5.56 -4.17 9.09
N TYR A 17 -6.03 -4.42 7.86
CA TYR A 17 -6.35 -5.73 7.28
C TYR A 17 -7.48 -6.51 7.97
N VAL A 18 -8.18 -5.94 8.96
CA VAL A 18 -9.16 -6.67 9.79
C VAL A 18 -10.55 -6.04 9.80
N THR A 19 -10.70 -4.88 9.18
CA THR A 19 -11.97 -4.13 9.10
C THR A 19 -12.03 -3.32 7.81
N ARG A 20 -13.15 -2.63 7.59
CA ARG A 20 -13.53 -1.89 6.38
C ARG A 20 -13.78 -2.80 5.17
N THR A 21 -14.18 -2.17 4.08
CA THR A 21 -14.66 -2.79 2.85
C THR A 21 -14.44 -1.83 1.69
N ALA A 22 -14.43 -2.33 0.47
CA ALA A 22 -14.43 -1.52 -0.75
C ALA A 22 -15.82 -0.97 -1.11
N HIS A 23 -16.85 -1.24 -0.30
CA HIS A 23 -18.19 -0.74 -0.51
C HIS A 23 -18.22 0.80 -0.70
N PRO A 24 -18.94 1.34 -1.70
CA PRO A 24 -18.95 2.79 -1.98
C PRO A 24 -19.40 3.68 -0.82
N GLU A 25 -20.19 3.15 0.11
CA GLU A 25 -20.70 3.87 1.28
C GLU A 25 -19.84 3.70 2.54
N ASP A 26 -18.76 2.92 2.50
CA ASP A 26 -17.81 2.88 3.63
C ASP A 26 -17.02 4.20 3.74
N LEU A 27 -16.60 4.53 4.96
CA LEU A 27 -15.84 5.75 5.25
C LEU A 27 -14.55 5.87 4.42
N THR A 28 -13.90 4.75 4.08
CA THR A 28 -12.67 4.74 3.29
C THR A 28 -12.91 5.05 1.80
N ALA A 29 -14.15 4.92 1.30
CA ALA A 29 -14.50 5.22 -0.08
C ALA A 29 -14.35 6.72 -0.43
N GLY A 30 -14.25 7.60 0.57
CA GLY A 30 -14.01 9.02 0.39
C GLY A 30 -12.76 9.34 -0.45
N ASN A 31 -11.69 8.54 -0.30
CA ASN A 31 -10.48 8.68 -1.10
C ASN A 31 -10.77 8.46 -2.59
N VAL A 32 -11.43 7.36 -2.92
CA VAL A 32 -11.76 6.96 -4.30
C VAL A 32 -12.73 7.94 -4.95
N LYS A 33 -13.80 8.32 -4.22
CA LYS A 33 -14.76 9.34 -4.64
C LYS A 33 -14.05 10.68 -4.90
N GLY A 34 -13.13 11.07 -4.02
CA GLY A 34 -12.28 12.25 -4.17
C GLY A 34 -11.41 12.19 -5.43
N PHE A 35 -10.68 11.09 -5.66
CA PHE A 35 -9.84 10.96 -6.85
C PHE A 35 -10.63 11.08 -8.15
N VAL A 36 -11.77 10.40 -8.27
CA VAL A 36 -12.61 10.49 -9.48
C VAL A 36 -13.20 11.90 -9.66
N ARG A 37 -13.50 12.61 -8.56
CA ARG A 37 -14.02 13.98 -8.61
C ARG A 37 -12.95 14.99 -9.02
N PHE A 38 -11.76 14.90 -8.42
CA PHE A 38 -10.75 15.95 -8.49
C PHE A 38 -9.61 15.67 -9.49
N CYS A 39 -9.44 14.44 -9.97
CA CYS A 39 -8.41 14.10 -10.96
C CYS A 39 -8.90 14.16 -12.42
N LYS A 40 -10.14 14.60 -12.67
CA LYS A 40 -10.63 14.81 -14.05
C LYS A 40 -9.91 16.00 -14.71
N PRO A 41 -9.63 15.94 -16.03
CA PRO A 41 -9.94 14.85 -16.95
C PRO A 41 -8.91 13.71 -16.95
N ALA A 42 -7.79 13.85 -16.24
CA ALA A 42 -6.66 12.93 -16.30
C ALA A 42 -6.97 11.48 -15.86
N ILE A 43 -7.84 11.32 -14.86
CA ILE A 43 -8.34 10.03 -14.38
C ILE A 43 -9.84 10.17 -14.15
N SER A 44 -10.63 9.34 -14.84
CA SER A 44 -12.10 9.36 -14.76
C SER A 44 -12.70 8.11 -14.14
N ARG A 45 -11.88 7.08 -13.91
CA ARG A 45 -12.30 5.78 -13.39
C ARG A 45 -11.39 5.35 -12.25
N ALA A 46 -12.00 4.79 -11.23
CA ALA A 46 -11.31 4.12 -10.16
C ALA A 46 -12.09 2.87 -9.75
N ILE A 47 -11.38 1.88 -9.23
CA ILE A 47 -11.94 0.67 -8.64
C ILE A 47 -11.37 0.52 -7.23
N SER A 48 -12.22 0.17 -6.27
CA SER A 48 -11.78 -0.24 -4.94
C SER A 48 -11.84 -1.76 -4.86
N ILE A 49 -10.81 -2.39 -4.32
CA ILE A 49 -10.71 -3.85 -4.27
C ILE A 49 -11.23 -4.37 -2.93
N GLU A 50 -12.24 -5.23 -2.99
CA GLU A 50 -12.72 -6.01 -1.84
C GLU A 50 -11.75 -7.17 -1.59
N TYR A 51 -10.69 -6.91 -0.86
CA TYR A 51 -9.73 -7.96 -0.48
C TYR A 51 -10.18 -8.65 0.80
N ARG A 52 -9.86 -9.94 0.95
CA ARG A 52 -10.17 -10.70 2.16
C ARG A 52 -9.48 -10.09 3.37
N ILE A 53 -10.28 -9.75 4.38
CA ILE A 53 -9.78 -9.32 5.68
C ILE A 53 -9.30 -10.52 6.50
N SER A 54 -8.20 -10.32 7.22
CA SER A 54 -7.67 -11.28 8.18
C SER A 54 -8.51 -11.27 9.46
N ARG A 55 -8.61 -12.42 10.12
CA ARG A 55 -9.22 -12.55 11.46
C ARG A 55 -8.34 -13.39 12.36
N SER A 56 -8.38 -13.12 13.66
CA SER A 56 -7.76 -13.92 14.71
C SER A 56 -8.61 -13.85 15.99
N ALA A 57 -8.18 -14.56 17.04
CA ALA A 57 -8.91 -14.62 18.31
C ALA A 57 -9.38 -13.24 18.82
N PRO A 58 -10.60 -13.13 19.39
CA PRO A 58 -11.56 -14.20 19.68
C PRO A 58 -12.35 -14.78 18.49
N TRP A 59 -12.14 -14.30 17.25
CA TRP A 59 -12.79 -14.86 16.06
C TRP A 59 -11.98 -16.04 15.48
N PRO A 60 -12.62 -16.95 14.73
CA PRO A 60 -11.91 -17.98 14.00
C PRO A 60 -10.85 -17.37 13.08
N ALA A 61 -9.62 -17.90 13.18
CA ALA A 61 -8.52 -17.42 12.35
C ALA A 61 -8.83 -17.68 10.88
N SER A 62 -8.72 -16.65 10.04
CA SER A 62 -8.96 -16.78 8.60
C SER A 62 -8.22 -15.73 7.81
N SER A 63 -7.92 -16.05 6.55
CA SER A 63 -7.33 -15.13 5.58
C SER A 63 -6.09 -14.36 6.09
N PRO A 64 -5.12 -15.01 6.76
CA PRO A 64 -3.85 -14.37 7.05
C PRO A 64 -3.09 -14.08 5.74
N PHE A 65 -1.96 -13.41 5.85
CA PHE A 65 -1.00 -13.25 4.76
C PHE A 65 -0.70 -14.62 4.12
N PRO A 66 -0.73 -14.74 2.78
CA PRO A 66 -0.79 -13.67 1.78
C PRO A 66 -2.19 -13.38 1.17
N ALA A 67 -3.30 -13.70 1.84
CA ALA A 67 -4.64 -13.63 1.25
C ALA A 67 -4.97 -12.28 0.59
N ALA A 68 -4.83 -11.17 1.32
CA ALA A 68 -5.08 -9.82 0.78
C ALA A 68 -4.18 -9.47 -0.42
N LEU A 69 -2.92 -9.95 -0.43
CA LEU A 69 -1.99 -9.75 -1.54
C LEU A 69 -2.44 -10.52 -2.79
N ILE A 70 -2.92 -11.75 -2.63
CA ILE A 70 -3.47 -12.56 -3.72
C ILE A 70 -4.70 -11.87 -4.33
N ASP A 71 -5.57 -11.29 -3.50
CA ASP A 71 -6.76 -10.58 -3.98
C ASP A 71 -6.39 -9.27 -4.70
N GLY A 72 -5.41 -8.54 -4.17
CA GLY A 72 -4.83 -7.38 -4.85
C GLY A 72 -4.20 -7.75 -6.21
N LEU A 73 -3.46 -8.85 -6.28
CA LEU A 73 -2.90 -9.37 -7.54
C LEU A 73 -4.02 -9.73 -8.53
N SER A 74 -5.09 -10.36 -8.06
CA SER A 74 -6.24 -10.74 -8.86
C SER A 74 -6.94 -9.50 -9.45
N GLY A 75 -7.12 -8.45 -8.65
CA GLY A 75 -7.63 -7.16 -9.11
C GLY A 75 -6.73 -6.51 -10.17
N TYR A 76 -5.41 -6.50 -9.95
CA TYR A 76 -4.45 -5.95 -10.90
C TYR A 76 -4.39 -6.75 -12.22
N HIS A 77 -4.45 -8.08 -12.12
CA HIS A 77 -4.57 -8.97 -13.27
C HIS A 77 -5.86 -8.67 -14.04
N TYR A 78 -7.00 -8.52 -13.36
CA TYR A 78 -8.26 -8.17 -14.01
C TYR A 78 -8.16 -6.85 -14.79
N LEU A 79 -7.56 -5.80 -14.21
CA LEU A 79 -7.37 -4.53 -14.90
C LEU A 79 -6.48 -4.66 -16.14
N THR A 80 -5.37 -5.37 -16.04
CA THR A 80 -4.36 -5.41 -17.10
C THR A 80 -4.67 -6.44 -18.19
N LYS A 81 -5.12 -7.63 -17.80
CA LYS A 81 -5.32 -8.76 -18.71
C LYS A 81 -6.75 -8.91 -19.20
N VAL A 82 -7.75 -8.51 -18.40
CA VAL A 82 -9.16 -8.64 -18.79
C VAL A 82 -9.70 -7.32 -19.33
N LEU A 83 -9.51 -6.22 -18.62
CA LEU A 83 -9.98 -4.90 -19.07
C LEU A 83 -9.04 -4.23 -20.08
N GLY A 84 -7.80 -4.69 -20.23
CA GLY A 84 -6.85 -4.22 -21.23
C GLY A 84 -6.11 -2.91 -20.88
N PHE A 85 -6.07 -2.52 -19.60
CA PHE A 85 -5.24 -1.39 -19.20
C PHE A 85 -3.75 -1.72 -19.34
N LYS A 86 -2.99 -0.88 -20.03
CA LYS A 86 -1.52 -0.97 -20.02
C LYS A 86 -1.02 -0.78 -18.57
N PRO A 87 -0.05 -1.57 -18.07
CA PRO A 87 0.45 -1.45 -16.69
C PRO A 87 0.86 -0.02 -16.31
N GLU A 88 1.51 0.70 -17.22
CA GLU A 88 1.90 2.11 -17.02
C GLU A 88 0.73 3.11 -16.87
N ASN A 89 -0.50 2.69 -17.17
CA ASN A 89 -1.72 3.48 -17.02
C ASN A 89 -2.50 3.11 -15.74
N VAL A 90 -2.09 2.08 -15.02
CA VAL A 90 -2.67 1.72 -13.72
C VAL A 90 -1.91 2.46 -12.62
N VAL A 91 -2.66 3.18 -11.78
CA VAL A 91 -2.14 3.80 -10.56
C VAL A 91 -2.67 3.00 -9.38
N LEU A 92 -1.77 2.41 -8.58
CA LEU A 92 -2.17 1.77 -7.34
C LEU A 92 -2.32 2.83 -6.25
N SER A 93 -3.36 2.71 -5.45
CA SER A 93 -3.62 3.61 -4.34
C SER A 93 -4.00 2.84 -3.09
N GLY A 94 -3.79 3.44 -1.93
CA GLY A 94 -4.34 2.92 -0.68
C GLY A 94 -4.03 3.81 0.52
N ASP A 95 -4.88 3.70 1.53
CA ASP A 95 -4.72 4.38 2.82
C ASP A 95 -4.31 3.40 3.92
N SER A 96 -3.45 3.81 4.86
CA SER A 96 -3.07 3.00 6.02
C SER A 96 -2.61 1.57 5.62
N ALA A 97 -3.32 0.53 6.05
CA ALA A 97 -3.08 -0.86 5.66
C ALA A 97 -3.23 -1.12 4.16
N GLY A 98 -4.17 -0.46 3.49
CA GLY A 98 -4.31 -0.52 2.04
C GLY A 98 -3.12 0.13 1.31
N GLY A 99 -2.53 1.17 1.91
CA GLY A 99 -1.25 1.73 1.44
C GLY A 99 -0.10 0.73 1.55
N ASN A 100 -0.07 -0.08 2.62
CA ASN A 100 0.87 -1.21 2.74
C ASN A 100 0.60 -2.26 1.65
N LEU A 101 -0.66 -2.60 1.38
CA LEU A 101 -1.03 -3.56 0.35
C LEU A 101 -0.57 -3.12 -1.05
N ALA A 102 -0.78 -1.84 -1.40
CA ALA A 102 -0.30 -1.26 -2.66
C ALA A 102 1.23 -1.35 -2.80
N LEU A 103 1.97 -1.11 -1.71
CA LEU A 103 3.43 -1.29 -1.67
C LEU A 103 3.84 -2.76 -1.81
N ALA A 104 3.18 -3.66 -1.10
CA ALA A 104 3.43 -5.10 -1.13
C ALA A 104 3.20 -5.67 -2.55
N LEU A 105 2.08 -5.29 -3.18
CA LEU A 105 1.74 -5.63 -4.57
C LEU A 105 2.80 -5.12 -5.54
N THR A 106 3.20 -3.85 -5.43
CA THR A 106 4.25 -3.27 -6.28
C THR A 106 5.59 -4.01 -6.16
N ARG A 107 5.97 -4.40 -4.93
CA ARG A 107 7.19 -5.17 -4.69
C ARG A 107 7.09 -6.57 -5.27
N TYR A 108 5.94 -7.22 -5.12
CA TYR A 108 5.70 -8.52 -5.72
C TYR A 108 5.86 -8.46 -7.25
N LEU A 109 5.21 -7.50 -7.92
CA LEU A 109 5.31 -7.33 -9.38
C LEU A 109 6.74 -7.03 -9.84
N ARG A 110 7.51 -6.25 -9.05
CA ARG A 110 8.92 -5.94 -9.35
C ARG A 110 9.81 -7.18 -9.22
N ASP A 111 9.62 -7.93 -8.14
CA ASP A 111 10.48 -9.06 -7.79
C ASP A 111 10.09 -10.35 -8.55
N ASN A 112 8.91 -10.37 -9.18
CA ASN A 112 8.38 -11.50 -9.98
C ASN A 112 8.00 -11.03 -11.41
N PRO A 113 8.96 -10.56 -12.21
CA PRO A 113 8.71 -10.05 -13.57
C PRO A 113 8.12 -11.10 -14.52
N GLU A 114 8.36 -12.39 -14.27
CA GLU A 114 7.84 -13.53 -15.03
C GLU A 114 6.31 -13.65 -15.01
N THR A 115 5.64 -12.98 -14.06
CA THR A 115 4.18 -12.85 -14.04
C THR A 115 3.64 -12.17 -15.30
N GLY A 116 4.47 -11.40 -16.03
CA GLY A 116 4.06 -10.68 -17.24
C GLY A 116 2.99 -9.61 -17.00
N LEU A 117 2.71 -9.27 -15.74
CA LEU A 117 1.72 -8.27 -15.34
C LEU A 117 2.26 -6.84 -15.44
N GLY A 118 3.59 -6.67 -15.41
CA GLY A 118 4.25 -5.36 -15.51
C GLY A 118 4.06 -4.48 -14.28
N MET A 119 4.88 -3.43 -14.19
CA MET A 119 4.84 -2.48 -13.08
C MET A 119 3.74 -1.44 -13.26
N PRO A 120 3.05 -1.01 -12.19
CA PRO A 120 2.10 0.08 -12.27
C PRO A 120 2.79 1.40 -12.66
N GLY A 121 2.04 2.32 -13.25
CA GLY A 121 2.52 3.65 -13.66
C GLY A 121 2.88 4.57 -12.50
N GLY A 122 2.26 4.35 -11.33
CA GLY A 122 2.55 5.09 -10.12
C GLY A 122 1.80 4.59 -8.89
N LEU A 123 2.13 5.20 -7.75
CA LEU A 123 1.50 4.96 -6.45
C LEU A 123 0.92 6.26 -5.88
N LEU A 124 -0.27 6.18 -5.29
CA LEU A 124 -0.92 7.24 -4.51
C LEU A 124 -1.27 6.73 -3.10
N LEU A 125 -0.41 7.03 -2.13
CA LEU A 125 -0.49 6.44 -0.79
C LEU A 125 -0.87 7.50 0.26
N VAL A 126 -1.83 7.17 1.11
CA VAL A 126 -2.29 8.05 2.21
C VAL A 126 -1.89 7.41 3.53
N SER A 127 -0.95 8.02 4.25
CA SER A 127 -0.44 7.51 5.54
C SER A 127 -0.17 5.98 5.57
N PRO A 128 0.64 5.43 4.65
CA PRO A 128 0.77 3.98 4.45
C PRO A 128 1.47 3.26 5.62
N TRP A 129 0.95 2.11 6.05
CA TRP A 129 1.59 1.30 7.11
C TRP A 129 2.87 0.60 6.62
N CYS A 130 3.99 1.33 6.55
CA CYS A 130 5.20 0.88 5.87
C CYS A 130 6.05 -0.15 6.63
N ASP A 131 5.97 -0.21 7.96
CA ASP A 131 6.74 -1.14 8.79
C ASP A 131 5.79 -1.96 9.69
N LEU A 132 5.50 -3.19 9.27
CA LEU A 132 4.54 -4.06 9.99
C LEU A 132 5.14 -4.61 11.29
N VAL A 133 6.46 -4.81 11.34
CA VAL A 133 7.13 -5.56 12.42
C VAL A 133 8.13 -4.72 13.23
N GLY A 134 8.08 -3.39 13.09
CA GLY A 134 8.87 -2.44 13.85
C GLY A 134 10.37 -2.65 13.67
N THR A 135 10.81 -2.89 12.44
CA THR A 135 12.24 -3.14 12.12
C THR A 135 13.15 -1.93 12.30
N TYR A 136 12.61 -0.72 12.45
CA TYR A 136 13.39 0.49 12.75
C TYR A 136 13.77 0.65 14.23
N PHE A 137 13.25 -0.18 15.14
CA PHE A 137 13.56 -0.08 16.57
C PHE A 137 14.50 -1.20 17.01
N ASP A 138 15.70 -0.84 17.48
CA ASP A 138 16.67 -1.74 18.13
C ASP A 138 16.23 -2.17 19.56
N LYS A 139 15.09 -1.68 20.02
CA LYS A 139 14.39 -2.18 21.22
C LYS A 139 13.03 -2.73 20.80
N PRO A 140 12.54 -3.84 21.37
CA PRO A 140 11.20 -4.36 21.10
C PRO A 140 10.13 -3.46 21.72
N SER A 141 10.02 -2.21 21.24
CA SER A 141 8.83 -1.41 21.36
C SER A 141 7.90 -1.81 20.22
N VAL A 142 6.80 -2.46 20.58
CA VAL A 142 5.69 -2.83 19.70
C VAL A 142 5.05 -1.56 19.12
N GLY A 143 5.41 -1.23 17.88
CA GLY A 143 4.76 -0.20 17.06
C GLY A 143 5.62 1.02 16.72
N SER A 144 5.27 1.64 15.59
CA SER A 144 5.91 2.81 14.98
C SER A 144 5.87 4.06 15.85
N HIS A 145 6.78 4.18 16.82
CA HIS A 145 7.10 5.47 17.44
C HIS A 145 8.10 6.23 16.57
N ILE A 146 7.63 7.08 15.66
CA ILE A 146 8.49 8.14 15.11
C ILE A 146 8.53 9.25 16.16
N THR A 147 9.26 9.01 17.25
CA THR A 147 9.71 10.06 18.15
C THR A 147 11.21 10.20 17.98
N SER A 148 11.60 11.24 17.24
CA SER A 148 12.96 11.79 17.21
C SER A 148 14.08 10.82 16.82
N ALA A 149 14.15 10.44 15.54
CA ALA A 149 15.44 10.04 14.97
C ALA A 149 16.29 11.30 14.75
N LYS A 150 17.37 11.46 15.51
CA LYS A 150 18.38 12.53 15.34
C LYS A 150 19.06 12.57 13.95
N ASN A 151 18.67 11.70 13.02
CA ASN A 151 19.14 11.67 11.63
C ASN A 151 18.09 12.28 10.69
N HIS A 152 17.68 13.52 10.97
CA HIS A 152 16.93 14.34 10.04
C HIS A 152 17.86 14.81 8.91
N ALA A 153 17.84 14.09 7.78
CA ALA A 153 18.44 14.58 6.54
C ALA A 153 17.62 14.24 5.29
N SER A 154 16.35 13.80 5.40
CA SER A 154 15.49 13.54 4.24
C SER A 154 13.99 13.61 4.57
N SER A 155 13.44 14.82 4.57
CA SER A 155 12.10 15.25 4.10
C SER A 155 10.88 14.29 4.16
N CYS A 156 10.64 13.53 5.23
CA CYS A 156 9.39 12.81 5.43
C CYS A 156 8.93 12.99 6.88
N ASP A 157 8.05 13.97 7.10
CA ASP A 157 7.41 14.21 8.39
C ASP A 157 6.27 13.21 8.54
N TYR A 158 6.53 12.15 9.31
CA TYR A 158 5.55 11.13 9.60
C TYR A 158 5.01 11.39 11.01
N LEU A 159 3.75 11.81 11.11
CA LEU A 159 3.05 11.86 12.40
C LEU A 159 2.69 10.43 12.80
N ALA A 160 3.45 9.87 13.74
CA ALA A 160 3.10 8.61 14.39
C ALA A 160 2.00 8.86 15.43
N GLY A 161 0.84 8.24 15.24
CA GLY A 161 -0.16 8.10 16.31
C GLY A 161 0.32 7.07 17.34
N ASP A 162 0.02 7.31 18.61
CA ASP A 162 0.18 6.31 19.67
C ASP A 162 -0.88 5.21 19.46
N PHE A 163 -0.43 4.02 19.03
CA PHE A 163 -1.30 2.85 18.79
C PHE A 163 -1.03 1.72 19.81
N HIS A 164 -0.50 2.04 20.99
CA HIS A 164 0.24 1.12 21.86
C HIS A 164 -0.59 0.27 22.83
N ALA A 165 -1.93 0.30 22.76
CA ALA A 165 -2.73 -0.62 23.55
C ALA A 165 -2.51 -2.07 23.07
N ARG A 166 -2.29 -3.01 24.00
CA ARG A 166 -2.20 -4.47 23.70
C ARG A 166 -3.40 -5.00 22.90
N HIS A 167 -4.55 -4.35 23.09
CA HIS A 167 -5.81 -4.67 22.42
C HIS A 167 -6.15 -3.68 21.29
N SER A 168 -5.18 -2.90 20.79
CA SER A 168 -5.41 -1.97 19.69
C SER A 168 -5.71 -2.71 18.39
N THR A 169 -6.49 -2.08 17.52
CA THR A 169 -6.81 -2.58 16.17
C THR A 169 -5.54 -2.83 15.35
N VAL A 170 -4.45 -2.09 15.60
CA VAL A 170 -3.16 -2.27 14.94
C VAL A 170 -2.48 -3.56 15.39
N ASN A 171 -2.43 -3.84 16.69
CA ASN A 171 -1.85 -5.08 17.21
C ASN A 171 -2.69 -6.31 16.84
N HIS A 172 -4.02 -6.18 16.89
CA HIS A 172 -4.91 -7.21 16.38
C HIS A 172 -4.71 -7.42 14.88
N GLY A 173 -4.60 -6.34 14.11
CA GLY A 173 -4.32 -6.34 12.68
C GLY A 173 -3.04 -7.07 12.33
N LEU A 174 -1.95 -6.75 13.01
CA LEU A 174 -0.66 -7.40 12.81
C LEU A 174 -0.73 -8.90 13.09
N ARG A 175 -1.32 -9.30 14.23
CA ARG A 175 -1.46 -10.72 14.59
C ARG A 175 -2.34 -11.48 13.61
N SER A 176 -3.48 -10.90 13.23
CA SER A 176 -4.40 -11.49 12.25
C SER A 176 -3.74 -11.64 10.88
N LEU A 177 -3.01 -10.61 10.43
CA LEU A 177 -2.30 -10.62 9.16
C LEU A 177 -1.16 -11.66 9.16
N LEU A 178 -0.35 -11.73 10.21
CA LEU A 178 0.78 -12.67 10.24
C LEU A 178 0.31 -14.13 10.43
N GLY A 179 -0.84 -14.35 11.07
CA GLY A 179 -1.32 -15.70 11.37
C GLY A 179 -0.29 -16.48 12.18
N ASN A 180 0.22 -17.57 11.61
CA ASN A 180 1.24 -18.42 12.24
C ASN A 180 2.69 -17.92 12.04
N ILE A 181 2.90 -16.85 11.27
CA ILE A 181 4.24 -16.29 11.04
C ILE A 181 4.65 -15.49 12.27
N THR A 182 5.77 -15.86 12.90
CA THR A 182 6.29 -15.09 14.04
C THR A 182 6.80 -13.72 13.57
N THR A 183 6.82 -12.73 14.48
CA THR A 183 7.38 -11.41 14.16
C THR A 183 8.85 -11.49 13.74
N GLN A 184 9.62 -12.43 14.31
CA GLN A 184 11.02 -12.65 13.96
C GLN A 184 11.20 -13.24 12.55
N GLU A 185 10.32 -14.15 12.13
CA GLU A 185 10.31 -14.64 10.75
C GLU A 185 9.84 -13.57 9.76
N ALA A 186 8.79 -12.81 10.12
CA ALA A 186 8.30 -11.71 9.30
C ALA A 186 9.37 -10.62 9.12
N ARG A 187 10.20 -10.36 10.14
CA ARG A 187 11.40 -9.49 10.04
C ARG A 187 12.43 -9.97 9.04
N LYS A 188 12.46 -11.24 8.63
CA LYS A 188 13.38 -11.72 7.59
C LYS A 188 12.80 -11.47 6.19
N LYS A 189 11.47 -11.47 6.04
CA LYS A 189 10.81 -11.32 4.73
C LYS A 189 10.80 -9.86 4.27
N ARG A 190 11.27 -9.63 3.04
CA ARG A 190 11.41 -8.28 2.48
C ARG A 190 10.08 -7.53 2.40
N ILE A 191 8.97 -8.24 2.14
CA ILE A 191 7.64 -7.65 1.96
C ILE A 191 7.08 -6.97 3.22
N HIS A 192 7.47 -7.43 4.41
CA HIS A 192 7.03 -6.85 5.69
C HIS A 192 7.99 -5.78 6.23
N LYS A 193 9.14 -5.58 5.58
CA LYS A 193 10.11 -4.54 5.91
C LYS A 193 9.71 -3.20 5.29
N PRO A 194 10.06 -2.07 5.94
CA PRO A 194 9.93 -0.75 5.36
C PRO A 194 10.66 -0.64 4.02
N VAL A 195 10.14 0.23 3.17
CA VAL A 195 10.86 0.71 1.99
C VAL A 195 11.91 1.69 2.46
N LEU A 196 13.03 1.18 2.98
CA LEU A 196 14.25 1.95 3.09
C LEU A 196 14.69 2.29 1.67
N ALA A 197 14.61 3.58 1.29
CA ALA A 197 15.13 4.08 0.03
C ALA A 197 16.68 4.05 0.02
N ARG A 198 17.30 2.89 0.26
CA ARG A 198 18.71 2.66 -0.08
C ARG A 198 18.77 2.16 -1.51
N SER A 199 18.59 3.10 -2.43
CA SER A 199 18.66 2.84 -3.85
C SER A 199 19.82 3.65 -4.42
N ARG A 200 20.98 3.00 -4.62
CA ARG A 200 22.04 3.48 -5.53
C ARG A 200 21.55 3.51 -6.99
N SER A 201 20.36 2.99 -7.28
CA SER A 201 19.63 3.20 -8.54
C SER A 201 18.79 4.49 -8.49
N ARG A 202 18.86 5.30 -9.55
CA ARG A 202 18.18 6.61 -9.67
C ARG A 202 16.65 6.51 -9.80
N VAL A 203 15.95 6.04 -8.77
CA VAL A 203 14.52 6.35 -8.58
C VAL A 203 14.45 7.64 -7.77
N ARG A 204 14.64 8.78 -8.44
CA ARG A 204 14.35 10.09 -7.84
C ARG A 204 12.83 10.24 -7.77
N CYS A 205 12.29 10.36 -6.54
CA CYS A 205 10.99 11.00 -6.33
C CYS A 205 11.04 12.37 -7.01
N GLN A 206 10.26 12.58 -8.06
CA GLN A 206 10.06 13.91 -8.61
C GLN A 206 8.64 14.35 -8.27
N ASN A 207 8.55 15.47 -7.56
CA ASN A 207 7.35 16.20 -7.15
C ASN A 207 6.42 15.45 -6.19
N VAL A 208 6.82 15.43 -4.91
CA VAL A 208 5.85 15.32 -3.80
C VAL A 208 5.10 16.65 -3.78
N HIS A 209 3.87 16.67 -4.30
CA HIS A 209 2.99 17.82 -4.10
C HIS A 209 2.33 17.67 -2.72
N TRP A 210 2.81 18.45 -1.77
CA TRP A 210 2.23 18.58 -0.44
C TRP A 210 0.91 19.35 -0.56
N VAL A 211 -0.21 18.63 -0.47
CA VAL A 211 -1.49 19.22 -0.08
C VAL A 211 -1.63 18.94 1.43
N PRO A 212 -2.24 19.80 2.27
CA PRO A 212 -2.21 19.72 3.74
C PRO A 212 -2.78 18.44 4.42
N THR A 213 -2.93 17.34 3.68
CA THR A 213 -3.30 16.00 4.14
C THR A 213 -2.45 14.95 3.43
N HIS A 214 -1.27 14.64 3.99
CA HIS A 214 -0.51 13.37 3.92
C HIS A 214 -0.63 12.46 2.67
N LEU A 215 -0.48 13.00 1.45
CA LEU A 215 -0.54 12.24 0.19
C LEU A 215 0.87 12.02 -0.40
N TYR A 216 1.27 10.76 -0.60
CA TYR A 216 2.53 10.38 -1.26
C TYR A 216 2.28 9.95 -2.71
N CYS A 217 2.91 10.64 -3.67
CA CYS A 217 2.87 10.29 -5.09
C CYS A 217 4.25 9.78 -5.53
N LEU A 218 4.34 8.54 -6.03
CA LEU A 218 5.56 7.97 -6.61
C LEU A 218 5.32 7.71 -8.11
N ARG A 219 6.12 8.32 -8.99
CA ARG A 219 6.05 8.17 -10.45
C ARG A 219 7.35 7.64 -11.04
N ARG A 220 7.27 6.74 -12.02
CA ARG A 220 8.43 6.25 -12.80
C ARG A 220 8.86 7.30 -13.83
N ARG A 221 10.16 7.62 -13.91
CA ARG A 221 10.74 8.38 -15.04
C ARG A 221 10.76 7.51 -16.30
N ARG A 222 10.28 8.04 -17.43
CA ARG A 222 10.65 7.49 -18.75
C ARG A 222 12.14 7.77 -18.95
N GLY A 223 12.93 6.74 -19.27
CA GLY A 223 14.32 6.94 -19.66
C GLY A 223 14.34 7.77 -20.95
N VAL A 224 14.93 8.96 -20.89
CA VAL A 224 15.32 9.68 -22.11
C VAL A 224 16.63 9.01 -22.54
N GLY A 225 16.58 8.29 -23.65
CA GLY A 225 17.78 7.78 -24.30
C GLY A 225 18.70 8.95 -24.64
N ARG A 226 19.96 8.81 -24.27
CA ARG A 226 21.08 9.46 -24.92
C ARG A 226 22.02 8.36 -25.35
#